data_AF-A0A6N9ET47-F1
#
_entry.id   AF-A0A6N9ET47-F1
#
_cell.length_a   1.000
_cell.length_b   1.000
_cell.length_c   1.000
_cell.angle_alpha   90.00
_cell.angle_beta   90.00
_cell.angle_gamma   90.00
#
_symmetry.space_group_name_H-M   'P 1'
#
loop_
_entity.id
_entity.type
_entity.pdbx_description
1 polymer ?
#
loop_
_entity_poly.entity_id
_entity_poly.type
_entity_poly.pdbx_seq_one_letter_code
_entity_poly.pdbx_strand_id
1 'polypeptide(L)'
;MNEPRPTVGSIARRRLLLALGFGVTNVAVLRRFGSDTGPGSGSLSDSTGPGDPAAAPESPDAGPAPATAVAEPAPSEDPPEIPVLDESAARGPDHLFDLAIVGGRVIDPASGFDFVASIGVTGSTVAAIVAGPDAAPLQAFETIDATGLVVSPGFIDILSYSPNGYGEWFKLADGVTANLGMHGLDGRADGWFAAHPDGSSPIHFGGAYDNAFVRQTYGLDPYDTAAPGTTNAIIEDARTDLRNGFVGLHMQPEYTPGTTAEDLLAHAVLAAELDVPLCVHARYSDNIAPGTNLQAIGELVQAARETGAHVHVEHINSTGGTGVMAEALGRISDAIDEGLSMTACVYPYEFWATYLKSARYQDWQEKYGISYGDLQVAGTSQRLTEQTFDAAYANNSLTAAFAMSPTDVELPLQADFVMVGSDAILDRSHNNHPRSTGCFSRVLGRYVREREVVDLPTALSKMTIQPARLLERRCPDLRRKGRLGIGADADITVFDPATVTDRSTIENPAQESTGIQWVVVEGRVALSPDGARSEALNGRGLQSDIGTA
;
A
#
# COMPACT_ATOMS: atom_id res chain seq x y z
N MET A 1 10.22 -26.54 32.68
CA MET A 1 9.11 -26.33 33.64
C MET A 1 7.84 -26.19 32.80
N ASN A 2 6.67 -26.61 33.30
CA ASN A 2 5.44 -26.59 32.50
C ASN A 2 4.57 -25.41 32.91
N GLU A 3 4.24 -24.54 31.96
CA GLU A 3 3.23 -23.50 32.10
C GLU A 3 1.93 -23.91 31.37
N PRO A 4 0.77 -23.30 31.71
CA PRO A 4 -0.53 -23.93 31.47
C PRO A 4 -1.13 -23.64 30.09
N ARG A 5 -2.09 -24.49 29.69
CA ARG A 5 -2.96 -24.27 28.52
C ARG A 5 -4.05 -23.23 28.83
N PRO A 6 -4.49 -22.42 27.86
CA PRO A 6 -5.79 -21.75 27.94
C PRO A 6 -6.93 -22.78 27.91
N THR A 7 -8.09 -22.43 28.49
CA THR A 7 -9.24 -23.34 28.61
C THR A 7 -10.43 -22.87 27.78
N VAL A 8 -10.90 -23.71 26.85
CA VAL A 8 -12.11 -23.46 26.05
C VAL A 8 -13.38 -23.54 26.93
N GLY A 9 -14.17 -22.46 26.95
CA GLY A 9 -15.40 -22.35 27.73
C GLY A 9 -16.59 -23.09 27.11
N SER A 10 -16.85 -24.33 27.52
CA SER A 10 -17.99 -25.10 26.99
C SER A 10 -19.35 -24.63 27.52
N ILE A 11 -20.29 -24.30 26.62
CA ILE A 11 -21.65 -23.89 26.97
C ILE A 11 -22.49 -25.12 27.39
N ALA A 12 -22.95 -25.13 28.65
CA ALA A 12 -23.65 -26.27 29.24
C ALA A 12 -25.11 -26.40 28.75
N ARG A 13 -25.37 -27.35 27.85
CA ARG A 13 -26.74 -27.77 27.45
C ARG A 13 -27.47 -28.40 28.64
N ARG A 14 -28.62 -27.84 29.04
CA ARG A 14 -29.48 -28.39 30.11
C ARG A 14 -30.02 -29.78 29.72
N ARG A 15 -29.99 -30.74 30.64
CA ARG A 15 -30.59 -32.07 30.46
C ARG A 15 -32.04 -32.12 30.94
N LEU A 16 -32.86 -32.85 30.19
CA LEU A 16 -34.26 -33.17 30.47
C LEU A 16 -34.36 -34.24 31.57
N LEU A 17 -35.40 -34.16 32.41
CA LEU A 17 -35.89 -35.26 33.25
C LEU A 17 -37.43 -35.29 33.25
N LEU A 18 -38.03 -36.48 33.36
CA LEU A 18 -39.43 -36.76 33.05
C LEU A 18 -40.09 -37.64 34.13
N ALA A 19 -41.16 -37.14 34.78
CA ALA A 19 -42.18 -37.89 35.52
C ALA A 19 -43.36 -36.92 35.80
N LEU A 20 -44.56 -37.07 35.22
CA LEU A 20 -45.66 -38.00 35.56
C LEU A 20 -46.44 -37.63 36.83
N GLY A 21 -47.72 -37.20 36.68
CA GLY A 21 -48.65 -36.99 37.79
C GLY A 21 -50.00 -36.33 37.41
N PHE A 22 -51.10 -37.09 37.46
CA PHE A 22 -52.49 -36.71 37.18
C PHE A 22 -53.07 -35.59 38.10
N GLY A 23 -54.11 -34.87 37.64
CA GLY A 23 -54.98 -34.04 38.52
C GLY A 23 -56.16 -33.35 37.80
N VAL A 24 -57.41 -33.66 38.19
CA VAL A 24 -58.67 -33.21 37.54
C VAL A 24 -59.34 -32.03 38.29
N THR A 25 -60.14 -31.24 37.55
CA THR A 25 -61.04 -30.09 37.86
C THR A 25 -61.57 -29.91 39.32
N ASN A 26 -61.95 -28.70 39.81
CA ASN A 26 -63.17 -27.93 39.44
C ASN A 26 -63.37 -26.64 40.31
N VAL A 27 -64.15 -25.63 39.81
CA VAL A 27 -65.16 -24.75 40.50
C VAL A 27 -64.81 -23.95 41.80
N ALA A 28 -65.29 -22.72 42.11
CA ALA A 28 -65.82 -21.51 41.41
C ALA A 28 -66.19 -20.40 42.47
N VAL A 29 -66.77 -19.25 42.04
CA VAL A 29 -67.78 -18.42 42.80
C VAL A 29 -67.24 -17.48 43.95
N LEU A 30 -67.73 -16.24 44.28
CA LEU A 30 -68.83 -15.31 43.85
C LEU A 30 -68.54 -13.81 44.26
N ARG A 31 -69.06 -12.81 43.49
CA ARG A 31 -69.69 -11.46 43.82
C ARG A 31 -69.10 -10.53 44.94
N ARG A 32 -69.35 -9.20 45.05
CA ARG A 32 -70.21 -8.11 44.46
C ARG A 32 -69.56 -6.73 44.84
N PHE A 33 -69.93 -5.51 44.46
CA PHE A 33 -70.99 -4.84 43.63
C PHE A 33 -70.30 -4.10 42.43
N GLY A 34 -70.72 -3.00 41.75
CA GLY A 34 -71.83 -2.02 41.79
C GLY A 34 -71.55 -0.78 42.67
N SER A 35 -71.90 0.48 42.32
CA SER A 35 -72.62 1.10 41.17
C SER A 35 -71.75 2.25 40.52
N ASP A 36 -72.16 3.37 39.88
CA ASP A 36 -73.45 4.08 39.62
C ASP A 36 -73.40 5.04 38.37
N THR A 37 -74.34 6.00 38.21
CA THR A 37 -74.64 6.81 36.99
C THR A 37 -73.95 8.19 36.81
N GLY A 38 -73.92 8.73 35.57
CA GLY A 38 -73.64 10.16 35.22
C GLY A 38 -74.84 11.12 35.46
N PRO A 39 -74.89 12.39 34.95
CA PRO A 39 -74.47 12.83 33.59
C PRO A 39 -73.95 14.31 33.38
N GLY A 40 -73.49 14.64 32.15
CA GLY A 40 -74.05 15.77 31.35
C GLY A 40 -73.41 17.19 31.28
N SER A 41 -73.06 17.59 30.04
CA SER A 41 -73.11 18.96 29.42
C SER A 41 -71.98 20.01 29.62
N GLY A 42 -71.75 20.85 28.58
CA GLY A 42 -70.96 22.10 28.62
C GLY A 42 -69.62 22.15 27.85
N SER A 43 -69.48 21.67 26.60
CA SER A 43 -69.63 22.43 25.35
C SER A 43 -68.85 23.75 25.19
N LEU A 44 -67.82 23.74 24.32
CA LEU A 44 -67.54 24.79 23.31
C LEU A 44 -66.90 24.11 22.08
N SER A 45 -67.09 24.69 20.89
CA SER A 45 -66.63 24.21 19.57
C SER A 45 -65.48 25.10 19.05
N ASP A 46 -64.83 24.93 17.89
CA ASP A 46 -65.13 24.28 16.59
C ASP A 46 -63.99 23.32 16.15
N SER A 47 -64.29 22.15 15.55
CA SER A 47 -64.32 21.85 14.09
C SER A 47 -62.97 22.01 13.37
N THR A 48 -62.50 21.09 12.52
CA THR A 48 -63.14 19.95 11.81
C THR A 48 -62.39 18.61 11.95
N GLY A 49 -63.06 17.49 11.65
CA GLY A 49 -62.47 16.13 11.73
C GLY A 49 -61.76 15.64 10.45
N PRO A 50 -61.72 14.32 10.18
CA PRO A 50 -60.63 13.49 10.69
C PRO A 50 -59.88 12.69 9.60
N GLY A 51 -58.67 12.24 9.93
CA GLY A 51 -57.89 11.27 9.16
C GLY A 51 -57.05 10.38 10.09
N ASP A 52 -56.83 9.13 9.69
CA ASP A 52 -56.09 8.12 10.44
C ASP A 52 -54.58 8.42 10.56
N PRO A 53 -53.86 7.86 11.55
CA PRO A 53 -52.48 8.24 11.86
C PRO A 53 -51.51 7.92 10.72
N ALA A 54 -50.75 8.92 10.30
CA ALA A 54 -49.67 8.77 9.34
C ALA A 54 -48.52 7.90 9.89
N ALA A 55 -47.81 7.23 8.98
CA ALA A 55 -46.59 6.50 9.31
C ALA A 55 -45.48 7.44 9.81
N ALA A 56 -44.48 6.86 10.50
CA ALA A 56 -43.26 7.59 10.84
C ALA A 56 -42.54 8.06 9.57
N PRO A 57 -41.90 9.25 9.58
CA PRO A 57 -41.16 9.73 8.42
C PRO A 57 -39.96 8.84 8.15
N GLU A 58 -39.80 8.43 6.89
CA GLU A 58 -38.59 7.77 6.42
C GLU A 58 -37.42 8.77 6.47
N SER A 59 -36.25 8.31 6.92
CA SER A 59 -35.01 9.09 6.82
C SER A 59 -34.72 9.38 5.34
N PRO A 60 -34.30 10.61 4.97
CA PRO A 60 -33.91 10.88 3.60
C PRO A 60 -32.70 10.02 3.24
N ASP A 61 -32.80 9.31 2.11
CA ASP A 61 -31.72 8.49 1.56
C ASP A 61 -30.52 9.39 1.21
N ALA A 62 -29.43 9.23 1.97
CA ALA A 62 -28.21 10.00 1.81
C ALA A 62 -27.36 9.38 0.69
N GLY A 63 -27.82 9.55 -0.55
CA GLY A 63 -27.07 9.17 -1.75
C GLY A 63 -25.66 9.79 -1.74
N PRO A 64 -24.67 9.12 -2.37
CA PRO A 64 -23.27 9.52 -2.28
C PRO A 64 -23.07 10.97 -2.71
N ALA A 65 -22.26 11.70 -1.94
CA ALA A 65 -21.90 13.07 -2.28
C ALA A 65 -21.28 13.11 -3.68
N PRO A 66 -21.67 14.06 -4.55
CA PRO A 66 -21.11 14.14 -5.88
C PRO A 66 -19.62 14.49 -5.77
N ALA A 67 -18.76 13.58 -6.22
CA ALA A 67 -17.36 13.90 -6.44
C ALA A 67 -17.27 15.15 -7.32
N THR A 68 -16.56 16.17 -6.86
CA THR A 68 -16.31 17.38 -7.65
C THR A 68 -15.29 17.06 -8.73
N ALA A 69 -15.78 16.45 -9.80
CA ALA A 69 -15.02 16.21 -11.02
C ALA A 69 -14.49 17.55 -11.54
N VAL A 70 -13.21 17.82 -11.29
CA VAL A 70 -12.44 18.78 -12.05
C VAL A 70 -12.48 18.28 -13.48
N ALA A 71 -13.15 19.02 -14.36
CA ALA A 71 -13.28 18.59 -15.75
C ALA A 71 -11.88 18.54 -16.38
N GLU A 72 -11.44 17.33 -16.74
CA GLU A 72 -10.18 17.14 -17.45
C GLU A 72 -10.18 18.02 -18.71
N PRO A 73 -9.07 18.70 -19.03
CA PRO A 73 -8.93 19.33 -20.32
C PRO A 73 -9.02 18.24 -21.39
N ALA A 74 -9.85 18.45 -22.42
CA ALA A 74 -9.86 17.54 -23.56
C ALA A 74 -8.44 17.43 -24.13
N PRO A 75 -7.96 16.21 -24.46
CA PRO A 75 -6.58 16.01 -24.86
C PRO A 75 -6.22 16.89 -26.05
N SER A 76 -5.09 17.60 -25.95
CA SER A 76 -4.61 18.45 -27.03
C SER A 76 -4.21 17.60 -28.24
N GLU A 77 -4.58 18.04 -29.45
CA GLU A 77 -4.14 17.36 -30.67
C GLU A 77 -2.61 17.49 -30.88
N ASP A 78 -2.02 18.59 -30.37
CA ASP A 78 -0.58 18.80 -30.28
C ASP A 78 0.00 18.22 -28.98
N PRO A 79 1.21 17.63 -29.00
CA PRO A 79 1.91 17.20 -27.78
C PRO A 79 2.37 18.39 -26.93
N PRO A 80 2.41 18.26 -25.58
CA PRO A 80 3.01 19.26 -24.71
C PRO A 80 4.51 19.37 -24.94
N GLU A 81 5.09 20.51 -24.57
CA GLU A 81 6.54 20.73 -24.64
C GLU A 81 7.28 19.69 -23.78
N ILE A 82 8.27 19.02 -24.37
CA ILE A 82 9.00 17.93 -23.74
C ILE A 82 9.82 18.51 -22.56
N PRO A 83 9.69 17.98 -21.33
CA PRO A 83 10.44 18.47 -20.18
C PRO A 83 11.95 18.36 -20.41
N VAL A 84 12.68 19.43 -20.12
CA VAL A 84 14.15 19.42 -20.05
C VAL A 84 14.58 19.59 -18.59
N LEU A 85 15.11 18.51 -18.01
CA LEU A 85 15.68 18.45 -16.67
C LEU A 85 17.18 18.78 -16.69
N ASP A 86 17.88 18.42 -17.78
CA ASP A 86 19.27 18.80 -18.03
C ASP A 86 19.52 19.06 -19.53
N GLU A 87 19.68 20.33 -19.89
CA GLU A 87 20.06 20.79 -21.24
C GLU A 87 21.36 20.13 -21.76
N SER A 88 22.29 19.75 -20.87
CA SER A 88 23.54 19.11 -21.26
C SER A 88 23.36 17.66 -21.74
N ALA A 89 22.22 17.03 -21.42
CA ALA A 89 21.83 15.72 -21.94
C ALA A 89 21.20 15.79 -23.34
N ALA A 90 20.70 16.95 -23.78
CA ALA A 90 19.94 17.09 -25.04
C ALA A 90 20.75 16.72 -26.30
N ARG A 91 20.20 15.87 -27.17
CA ARG A 91 20.82 15.46 -28.45
C ARG A 91 19.84 15.63 -29.62
N GLY A 92 20.35 16.09 -30.75
CA GLY A 92 19.59 16.22 -32.00
C GLY A 92 19.41 14.90 -32.74
N PRO A 93 18.57 14.86 -33.80
CA PRO A 93 18.24 13.61 -34.53
C PRO A 93 19.42 13.00 -35.31
N ASP A 94 20.47 13.78 -35.61
CA ASP A 94 21.71 13.30 -36.24
C ASP A 94 22.68 12.62 -35.26
N HIS A 95 22.36 12.58 -33.96
CA HIS A 95 23.16 11.89 -32.94
C HIS A 95 22.97 10.37 -33.01
N LEU A 96 24.05 9.62 -32.75
CA LEU A 96 24.02 8.17 -32.64
C LEU A 96 23.84 7.80 -31.16
N PHE A 97 22.61 7.40 -30.81
CA PHE A 97 22.19 7.02 -29.47
C PHE A 97 22.71 5.62 -29.09
N ASP A 98 22.81 5.34 -27.79
CA ASP A 98 23.16 3.99 -27.32
C ASP A 98 21.97 3.03 -27.54
N LEU A 99 20.78 3.47 -27.14
CA LEU A 99 19.50 2.78 -27.32
C LEU A 99 18.46 3.75 -27.87
N ALA A 100 17.63 3.30 -28.80
CA ALA A 100 16.38 3.96 -29.17
C ALA A 100 15.17 3.05 -28.89
N ILE A 101 14.11 3.62 -28.32
CA ILE A 101 12.80 2.97 -28.13
C ILE A 101 11.84 3.69 -29.07
N VAL A 102 11.26 3.00 -30.07
CA VAL A 102 10.55 3.64 -31.19
C VAL A 102 9.09 3.22 -31.30
N GLY A 103 8.21 4.15 -31.70
CA GLY A 103 6.82 3.86 -32.08
C GLY A 103 5.83 3.54 -30.94
N GLY A 104 6.28 3.57 -29.68
CA GLY A 104 5.43 3.32 -28.52
C GLY A 104 4.60 4.53 -28.07
N ARG A 105 3.51 4.27 -27.35
CA ARG A 105 2.76 5.30 -26.61
C ARG A 105 3.57 5.66 -25.37
N VAL A 106 4.32 6.76 -25.42
CA VAL A 106 5.11 7.26 -24.30
C VAL A 106 4.19 8.02 -23.35
N ILE A 107 4.12 7.57 -22.10
CA ILE A 107 3.32 8.18 -21.04
C ILE A 107 4.25 8.63 -19.90
N ASP A 108 4.27 9.93 -19.62
CA ASP A 108 4.96 10.52 -18.47
C ASP A 108 3.96 11.28 -17.56
N PRO A 109 3.54 10.68 -16.44
CA PRO A 109 2.65 11.34 -15.48
C PRO A 109 3.29 12.52 -14.73
N ALA A 110 4.60 12.75 -14.87
CA ALA A 110 5.26 13.90 -14.25
C ALA A 110 4.95 15.22 -14.98
N SER A 111 4.80 15.17 -16.31
CA SER A 111 4.50 16.29 -17.20
C SER A 111 3.12 16.25 -17.86
N GLY A 112 2.45 15.09 -17.89
CA GLY A 112 1.20 14.89 -18.63
C GLY A 112 1.40 14.58 -20.12
N PHE A 113 2.61 14.22 -20.54
CA PHE A 113 2.88 13.76 -21.90
C PHE A 113 2.29 12.36 -22.12
N ASP A 114 1.43 12.19 -23.11
CA ASP A 114 0.82 10.90 -23.49
C ASP A 114 0.64 10.82 -25.03
N PHE A 115 1.73 10.51 -25.75
CA PHE A 115 1.76 10.53 -27.22
C PHE A 115 2.60 9.40 -27.81
N VAL A 116 2.32 9.03 -29.06
CA VAL A 116 3.21 8.15 -29.83
C VAL A 116 4.50 8.88 -30.17
N ALA A 117 5.62 8.35 -29.67
CA ALA A 117 6.92 8.99 -29.76
C ALA A 117 8.06 7.97 -29.82
N SER A 118 9.28 8.46 -30.04
CA SER A 118 10.52 7.70 -29.91
C SER A 118 11.41 8.34 -28.85
N ILE A 119 12.03 7.52 -27.99
CA ILE A 119 12.98 7.94 -26.96
C ILE A 119 14.40 7.54 -27.39
N GLY A 120 15.34 8.48 -27.34
CA GLY A 120 16.76 8.25 -27.54
C GLY A 120 17.53 8.34 -26.22
N VAL A 121 18.34 7.33 -25.92
CA VAL A 121 19.12 7.21 -24.68
C VAL A 121 20.61 7.38 -24.97
N THR A 122 21.37 7.99 -24.06
CA THR A 122 22.84 8.07 -24.16
C THR A 122 23.46 7.96 -22.76
N GLY A 123 24.42 7.06 -22.59
CA GLY A 123 24.87 6.64 -21.26
C GLY A 123 23.69 6.07 -20.47
N SER A 124 23.40 6.67 -19.32
CA SER A 124 22.23 6.31 -18.50
C SER A 124 21.12 7.36 -18.50
N THR A 125 21.10 8.32 -19.44
CA THR A 125 20.08 9.37 -19.48
C THR A 125 19.23 9.35 -20.75
N VAL A 126 17.98 9.78 -20.62
CA VAL A 126 17.12 10.13 -21.74
C VAL A 126 17.66 11.40 -22.38
N ALA A 127 18.08 11.30 -23.63
CA ALA A 127 18.81 12.34 -24.36
C ALA A 127 18.00 12.96 -25.51
N ALA A 128 16.95 12.27 -25.98
CA ALA A 128 15.95 12.80 -26.90
C ALA A 128 14.58 12.16 -26.65
N ILE A 129 13.51 12.92 -26.89
CA ILE A 129 12.16 12.40 -27.15
C ILE A 129 11.69 13.09 -28.43
N VAL A 130 11.08 12.35 -29.36
CA VAL A 130 10.59 12.90 -30.64
C VAL A 130 9.21 12.33 -30.93
N ALA A 131 8.22 13.21 -31.08
CA ALA A 131 6.81 12.86 -31.26
C ALA A 131 6.28 13.22 -32.64
N GLY A 132 5.17 12.60 -33.04
CA GLY A 132 4.43 12.93 -34.26
C GLY A 132 4.87 12.15 -35.53
N PRO A 133 4.06 12.23 -36.61
CA PRO A 133 4.21 11.36 -37.78
C PRO A 133 5.38 11.73 -38.70
N ASP A 134 5.81 12.99 -38.70
CA ASP A 134 6.94 13.50 -39.49
C ASP A 134 8.29 13.45 -38.73
N ALA A 135 8.33 12.76 -37.58
CA ALA A 135 9.52 12.59 -36.76
C ALA A 135 10.65 11.89 -37.55
N ALA A 136 11.85 12.47 -37.52
CA ALA A 136 13.04 11.82 -38.06
C ALA A 136 13.39 10.57 -37.24
N PRO A 137 13.63 9.39 -37.86
CA PRO A 137 14.03 8.19 -37.14
C PRO A 137 15.34 8.39 -36.36
N LEU A 138 15.33 8.03 -35.08
CA LEU A 138 16.54 8.05 -34.24
C LEU A 138 17.52 6.97 -34.70
N GLN A 139 18.80 7.35 -34.82
CA GLN A 139 19.88 6.41 -35.14
C GLN A 139 20.48 5.89 -33.83
N ALA A 140 20.56 4.57 -33.63
CA ALA A 140 21.09 3.99 -32.39
C ALA A 140 21.91 2.72 -32.63
N PHE A 141 22.71 2.32 -31.64
CA PHE A 141 23.40 1.02 -31.65
C PHE A 141 22.43 -0.14 -31.34
N GLU A 142 21.47 0.07 -30.45
CA GLU A 142 20.37 -0.86 -30.14
C GLU A 142 19.00 -0.19 -30.41
N THR A 143 18.00 -0.96 -30.84
CA THR A 143 16.65 -0.42 -31.10
C THR A 143 15.57 -1.38 -30.62
N ILE A 144 14.71 -0.89 -29.73
CA ILE A 144 13.48 -1.54 -29.29
C ILE A 144 12.33 -0.99 -30.12
N ASP A 145 11.68 -1.86 -30.90
CA ASP A 145 10.35 -1.56 -31.46
C ASP A 145 9.31 -1.69 -30.35
N ALA A 146 8.65 -0.58 -30.05
CA ALA A 146 7.59 -0.47 -29.06
C ALA A 146 6.22 -0.22 -29.71
N THR A 147 6.06 -0.44 -31.02
CA THR A 147 4.82 -0.21 -31.75
C THR A 147 3.63 -0.96 -31.13
N GLY A 148 2.63 -0.21 -30.65
CA GLY A 148 1.45 -0.76 -29.96
C GLY A 148 1.63 -1.04 -28.47
N LEU A 149 2.84 -0.84 -27.93
CA LEU A 149 3.16 -0.93 -26.51
C LEU A 149 3.07 0.45 -25.83
N VAL A 150 2.95 0.43 -24.49
CA VAL A 150 3.14 1.60 -23.64
C VAL A 150 4.58 1.67 -23.20
N VAL A 151 5.16 2.86 -23.21
CA VAL A 151 6.50 3.19 -22.73
C VAL A 151 6.34 4.17 -21.57
N SER A 152 6.91 3.86 -20.42
CA SER A 152 6.68 4.59 -19.16
C SER A 152 7.96 4.69 -18.33
N PRO A 153 8.08 5.63 -17.38
CA PRO A 153 9.15 5.57 -16.39
C PRO A 153 9.12 4.22 -15.66
N GLY A 154 10.28 3.67 -15.35
CA GLY A 154 10.38 2.41 -14.60
C GLY A 154 9.72 2.51 -13.22
N PHE A 155 9.05 1.43 -12.78
CA PHE A 155 8.22 1.50 -11.58
C PHE A 155 9.07 1.53 -10.31
N ILE A 156 8.63 2.33 -9.34
CA ILE A 156 9.28 2.51 -8.04
C ILE A 156 8.39 1.86 -6.98
N ASP A 157 8.86 0.73 -6.46
CA ASP A 157 8.19 0.02 -5.38
C ASP A 157 8.62 0.61 -4.05
N ILE A 158 7.80 1.50 -3.52
CA ILE A 158 8.09 2.27 -2.30
C ILE A 158 8.08 1.39 -1.03
N LEU A 159 7.43 0.22 -1.06
CA LEU A 159 7.18 -0.60 0.12
C LEU A 159 7.55 -2.06 -0.16
N SER A 160 8.84 -2.38 0.00
CA SER A 160 9.42 -3.69 -0.30
C SER A 160 10.45 -4.11 0.76
N TYR A 161 11.31 -5.08 0.43
CA TYR A 161 12.28 -5.74 1.33
C TYR A 161 13.74 -5.43 0.95
N SER A 162 14.68 -5.72 1.85
CA SER A 162 16.14 -5.62 1.58
C SER A 162 16.59 -6.56 0.46
N PRO A 163 17.46 -6.14 -0.48
CA PRO A 163 18.00 -7.00 -1.55
C PRO A 163 18.55 -8.35 -1.05
N ASN A 164 18.40 -9.41 -1.87
CA ASN A 164 18.78 -10.78 -1.50
C ASN A 164 19.30 -11.65 -2.68
N GLY A 165 19.54 -11.03 -3.84
CA GLY A 165 20.07 -11.66 -5.05
C GLY A 165 19.11 -12.70 -5.66
N TYR A 166 17.81 -12.51 -5.49
CA TYR A 166 16.76 -13.42 -5.96
C TYR A 166 15.45 -12.68 -6.28
N GLY A 167 14.84 -12.02 -5.29
CA GLY A 167 13.51 -11.45 -5.46
C GLY A 167 13.47 -10.26 -6.43
N GLU A 168 14.59 -9.56 -6.55
CA GLU A 168 14.81 -8.41 -7.43
C GLU A 168 14.53 -8.76 -8.90
N TRP A 169 14.69 -10.02 -9.29
CA TRP A 169 14.38 -10.51 -10.63
C TRP A 169 12.88 -10.64 -10.91
N PHE A 170 12.07 -10.93 -9.88
CA PHE A 170 10.61 -10.89 -9.99
C PHE A 170 10.09 -9.46 -9.99
N LYS A 171 10.72 -8.57 -9.20
CA LYS A 171 10.46 -7.13 -9.24
C LYS A 171 10.72 -6.57 -10.63
N LEU A 172 11.88 -6.89 -11.23
CA LEU A 172 12.20 -6.56 -12.62
C LEU A 172 11.16 -7.15 -13.60
N ALA A 173 10.74 -8.40 -13.41
CA ALA A 173 9.70 -9.05 -14.24
C ALA A 173 8.28 -8.46 -14.07
N ASP A 174 8.05 -7.67 -13.03
CA ASP A 174 6.82 -6.91 -12.77
C ASP A 174 6.96 -5.42 -13.17
N GLY A 175 8.06 -5.04 -13.82
CA GLY A 175 8.30 -3.69 -14.33
C GLY A 175 8.99 -2.71 -13.36
N VAL A 176 9.43 -3.18 -12.19
CA VAL A 176 10.09 -2.36 -11.17
C VAL A 176 11.56 -2.11 -11.54
N THR A 177 11.99 -0.85 -11.47
CA THR A 177 13.40 -0.43 -11.62
C THR A 177 14.01 0.08 -10.32
N ALA A 178 13.20 0.38 -9.29
CA ALA A 178 13.66 0.72 -7.95
C ALA A 178 12.83 0.02 -6.86
N ASN A 179 13.51 -0.69 -5.95
CA ASN A 179 12.94 -1.46 -4.85
C ASN A 179 13.36 -0.85 -3.51
N LEU A 180 12.44 -0.18 -2.81
CA LEU A 180 12.71 0.55 -1.58
C LEU A 180 12.09 -0.14 -0.37
N GLY A 181 12.89 -0.37 0.68
CA GLY A 181 12.42 -0.84 1.98
C GLY A 181 12.02 0.33 2.87
N MET A 182 10.90 1.00 2.57
CA MET A 182 10.39 2.05 3.46
C MET A 182 9.68 1.49 4.70
N HIS A 183 9.31 0.20 4.70
CA HIS A 183 8.92 -0.59 5.90
C HIS A 183 10.12 -0.90 6.82
N GLY A 184 11.13 -0.05 6.78
CA GLY A 184 12.40 -0.23 7.46
C GLY A 184 13.36 -1.21 6.77
N LEU A 185 14.64 -1.08 7.13
CA LEU A 185 15.72 -1.97 6.73
C LEU A 185 16.39 -2.56 7.98
N ASP A 186 16.55 -3.88 8.02
CA ASP A 186 17.30 -4.59 9.07
C ASP A 186 18.80 -4.24 9.01
N GLY A 187 19.19 -3.16 9.70
CA GLY A 187 20.57 -2.74 9.77
C GLY A 187 20.79 -1.31 10.26
N ARG A 188 22.06 -0.91 10.22
CA ARG A 188 22.51 0.49 10.35
C ARG A 188 23.09 0.90 9.01
N ALA A 189 22.87 2.14 8.57
CA ALA A 189 22.98 2.52 7.15
C ALA A 189 24.37 2.22 6.55
N ASP A 190 25.46 2.60 7.22
CA ASP A 190 26.84 2.28 6.77
C ASP A 190 27.05 0.80 6.48
N GLY A 191 26.59 -0.06 7.40
CA GLY A 191 26.76 -1.51 7.30
C GLY A 191 25.84 -2.13 6.26
N TRP A 192 24.65 -1.56 6.08
CA TRP A 192 23.67 -2.03 5.09
C TRP A 192 24.10 -1.67 3.66
N PHE A 193 24.54 -0.43 3.39
CA PHE A 193 25.09 -0.06 2.09
C PHE A 193 26.46 -0.71 1.80
N ALA A 194 27.29 -0.96 2.82
CA ALA A 194 28.53 -1.73 2.64
C ALA A 194 28.26 -3.22 2.30
N ALA A 195 27.10 -3.77 2.67
CA ALA A 195 26.66 -5.11 2.28
C ALA A 195 26.01 -5.14 0.88
N HIS A 196 25.44 -4.02 0.43
CA HIS A 196 24.77 -3.85 -0.86
C HIS A 196 25.44 -2.72 -1.68
N PRO A 197 26.64 -2.96 -2.25
CA PRO A 197 27.31 -1.98 -3.10
C PRO A 197 26.61 -1.82 -4.45
N ASP A 198 26.82 -0.66 -5.11
CA ASP A 198 26.37 -0.43 -6.49
C ASP A 198 26.77 -1.59 -7.42
N GLY A 199 25.82 -2.07 -8.22
CA GLY A 199 25.98 -3.26 -9.07
C GLY A 199 25.83 -4.60 -8.34
N SER A 200 25.32 -4.64 -7.10
CA SER A 200 24.91 -5.89 -6.44
C SER A 200 23.48 -6.36 -6.81
N SER A 201 22.72 -5.53 -7.51
CA SER A 201 21.29 -5.73 -7.83
C SER A 201 20.98 -5.35 -9.28
N PRO A 202 20.04 -6.03 -9.97
CA PRO A 202 19.61 -5.62 -11.32
C PRO A 202 18.83 -4.29 -11.32
N ILE A 203 18.29 -3.89 -10.16
CA ILE A 203 17.41 -2.72 -9.97
C ILE A 203 17.92 -1.86 -8.81
N HIS A 204 17.57 -0.57 -8.79
CA HIS A 204 17.94 0.33 -7.70
C HIS A 204 17.37 -0.11 -6.35
N PHE A 205 18.05 0.24 -5.26
CA PHE A 205 17.68 -0.18 -3.91
C PHE A 205 17.98 0.89 -2.87
N GLY A 206 17.30 0.84 -1.72
CA GLY A 206 17.41 1.80 -0.63
C GLY A 206 16.26 1.60 0.36
N GLY A 207 16.06 2.55 1.29
CA GLY A 207 14.95 2.45 2.24
C GLY A 207 15.11 3.31 3.49
N ALA A 208 14.32 2.97 4.51
CA ALA A 208 14.21 3.70 5.76
C ALA A 208 15.00 3.05 6.91
N TYR A 209 15.34 3.87 7.91
CA TYR A 209 15.70 3.40 9.25
C TYR A 209 14.53 2.63 9.87
N ASP A 210 14.74 1.44 10.45
CA ASP A 210 13.70 0.75 11.23
C ASP A 210 13.84 1.00 12.74
N ASN A 211 12.79 1.57 13.35
CA ASN A 211 12.70 1.70 14.79
C ASN A 211 12.67 0.34 15.51
N ALA A 212 12.03 -0.70 14.96
CA ALA A 212 11.87 -1.98 15.66
C ALA A 212 13.19 -2.76 15.73
N PHE A 213 13.98 -2.79 14.66
CA PHE A 213 15.35 -3.28 14.63
C PHE A 213 16.22 -2.53 15.66
N VAL A 214 16.20 -1.20 15.65
CA VAL A 214 17.08 -0.43 16.56
C VAL A 214 16.66 -0.58 18.02
N ARG A 215 15.36 -0.67 18.36
CA ARG A 215 14.89 -1.03 19.73
C ARG A 215 15.52 -2.34 20.23
N GLN A 216 15.59 -3.36 19.38
CA GLN A 216 16.21 -4.65 19.72
C GLN A 216 17.72 -4.51 20.02
N THR A 217 18.43 -3.58 19.36
CA THR A 217 19.86 -3.33 19.67
C THR A 217 20.10 -2.77 21.08
N TYR A 218 19.09 -2.12 21.66
CA TYR A 218 19.08 -1.69 23.07
C TYR A 218 18.58 -2.77 24.05
N GLY A 219 18.22 -3.96 23.55
CA GLY A 219 17.73 -5.07 24.36
C GLY A 219 16.28 -4.88 24.85
N LEU A 220 15.46 -4.11 24.13
CA LEU A 220 14.02 -3.98 24.38
C LEU A 220 13.26 -5.09 23.67
N ASP A 221 12.43 -5.85 24.39
CA ASP A 221 11.43 -6.72 23.78
C ASP A 221 10.30 -5.88 23.16
N PRO A 222 9.48 -6.41 22.23
CA PRO A 222 8.44 -5.65 21.53
C PRO A 222 7.41 -4.92 22.42
N TYR A 223 7.23 -5.39 23.66
CA TYR A 223 6.31 -4.80 24.65
C TYR A 223 7.00 -3.84 25.62
N ASP A 224 8.33 -3.72 25.61
CA ASP A 224 9.06 -2.83 26.51
C ASP A 224 8.97 -1.38 26.05
N THR A 225 8.56 -0.51 26.96
CA THR A 225 8.68 0.94 26.79
C THR A 225 10.09 1.39 27.10
N ALA A 226 10.70 2.11 26.16
CA ALA A 226 12.02 2.70 26.32
C ALA A 226 12.03 3.71 27.49
N ALA A 227 13.10 3.69 28.30
CA ALA A 227 13.34 4.79 29.23
C ALA A 227 13.71 6.06 28.43
N PRO A 228 13.40 7.29 28.90
CA PRO A 228 13.64 8.51 28.11
C PRO A 228 15.10 8.71 27.65
N GLY A 229 16.08 8.23 28.43
CA GLY A 229 17.49 8.23 28.01
C GLY A 229 17.79 7.27 26.85
N THR A 230 17.04 6.16 26.75
CA THR A 230 17.09 5.20 25.65
C THR A 230 16.36 5.75 24.42
N THR A 231 15.17 6.36 24.56
CA THR A 231 14.48 7.03 23.43
C THR A 231 15.37 8.10 22.80
N ASN A 232 16.04 8.93 23.61
CA ASN A 232 17.00 9.93 23.10
C ASN A 232 18.17 9.31 22.31
N ALA A 233 18.66 8.13 22.73
CA ALA A 233 19.74 7.42 22.04
C ALA A 233 19.25 6.80 20.71
N ILE A 234 18.06 6.20 20.71
CA ILE A 234 17.36 5.66 19.52
C ILE A 234 17.13 6.76 18.47
N ILE A 235 16.81 8.00 18.89
CA ILE A 235 16.63 9.16 18.00
C ILE A 235 17.94 9.66 17.39
N GLU A 236 19.05 9.74 18.14
CA GLU A 236 20.35 10.14 17.56
C GLU A 236 20.97 9.01 16.70
N ASP A 237 20.63 7.76 17.00
CA ASP A 237 20.86 6.62 16.10
C ASP A 237 20.13 6.81 14.77
N ALA A 238 18.81 7.08 14.80
CA ALA A 238 18.01 7.35 13.61
C ALA A 238 18.56 8.52 12.78
N ARG A 239 18.98 9.60 13.45
CA ARG A 239 19.66 10.74 12.82
C ARG A 239 20.98 10.35 12.15
N THR A 240 21.72 9.40 12.74
CA THR A 240 22.97 8.89 12.19
C THR A 240 22.71 8.06 10.94
N ASP A 241 21.72 7.18 10.95
CA ASP A 241 21.38 6.38 9.76
C ASP A 241 20.83 7.23 8.60
N LEU A 242 20.05 8.28 8.89
CA LEU A 242 19.61 9.24 7.88
C LEU A 242 20.78 10.01 7.26
N ARG A 243 21.76 10.46 8.07
CA ARG A 243 23.00 11.08 7.57
C ARG A 243 23.83 10.11 6.72
N ASN A 244 23.83 8.83 7.09
CA ASN A 244 24.65 7.79 6.47
C ASN A 244 23.89 7.03 5.36
N GLY A 245 22.79 7.59 4.85
CA GLY A 245 22.22 7.25 3.56
C GLY A 245 20.76 6.82 3.55
N PHE A 246 20.13 6.46 4.67
CA PHE A 246 18.70 6.10 4.66
C PHE A 246 17.81 7.31 4.36
N VAL A 247 16.75 7.08 3.58
CA VAL A 247 15.95 8.16 2.94
C VAL A 247 14.63 8.49 3.68
N GLY A 248 14.38 7.83 4.81
CA GLY A 248 13.22 8.06 5.66
C GLY A 248 13.30 7.31 7.00
N LEU A 249 12.28 7.51 7.84
CA LEU A 249 12.12 6.83 9.12
C LEU A 249 10.93 5.88 9.06
N HIS A 250 11.07 4.65 9.57
CA HIS A 250 9.99 3.68 9.73
C HIS A 250 9.65 3.44 11.20
N MET A 251 8.36 3.28 11.49
CA MET A 251 7.86 2.78 12.78
C MET A 251 6.72 1.78 12.60
N GLN A 252 6.73 0.71 13.40
CA GLN A 252 5.70 -0.33 13.38
C GLN A 252 5.09 -0.60 14.78
N PRO A 253 4.30 0.35 15.33
CA PRO A 253 3.68 0.21 16.66
C PRO A 253 2.68 -0.95 16.83
N GLU A 254 2.13 -1.56 15.76
CA GLU A 254 1.37 -2.82 15.90
C GLU A 254 2.29 -3.99 16.29
N TYR A 255 3.49 -4.06 15.71
CA TYR A 255 4.48 -5.10 16.01
C TYR A 255 5.41 -4.75 17.17
N THR A 256 5.47 -3.49 17.59
CA THR A 256 6.16 -3.02 18.80
C THR A 256 5.23 -2.25 19.75
N PRO A 257 4.28 -2.92 20.44
CA PRO A 257 3.32 -2.25 21.32
C PRO A 257 3.92 -1.42 22.47
N GLY A 258 5.18 -1.67 22.86
CA GLY A 258 5.92 -0.85 23.83
C GLY A 258 6.32 0.55 23.33
N THR A 259 6.21 0.81 22.02
CA THR A 259 6.45 2.11 21.37
C THR A 259 5.31 3.08 21.70
N THR A 260 5.59 4.12 22.48
CA THR A 260 4.55 5.04 22.98
C THR A 260 4.17 6.11 21.95
N ALA A 261 3.20 6.96 22.29
CA ALA A 261 2.87 8.15 21.48
C ALA A 261 4.01 9.18 21.52
N GLU A 262 4.74 9.28 22.63
CA GLU A 262 5.94 10.12 22.76
C GLU A 262 7.13 9.59 21.94
N ASP A 263 7.33 8.27 21.87
CA ASP A 263 8.32 7.67 20.96
C ASP A 263 7.98 8.03 19.49
N LEU A 264 6.70 7.92 19.09
CA LEU A 264 6.23 8.29 17.75
C LEU A 264 6.42 9.78 17.46
N LEU A 265 6.01 10.65 18.39
CA LEU A 265 6.15 12.10 18.27
C LEU A 265 7.62 12.53 18.16
N ALA A 266 8.53 11.86 18.87
CA ALA A 266 9.97 12.12 18.78
C ALA A 266 10.53 11.80 17.38
N HIS A 267 10.08 10.71 16.74
CA HIS A 267 10.46 10.40 15.35
C HIS A 267 9.82 11.37 14.35
N ALA A 268 8.59 11.83 14.60
CA ALA A 268 7.95 12.87 13.79
C ALA A 268 8.70 14.21 13.88
N VAL A 269 9.17 14.60 15.07
CA VAL A 269 10.04 15.79 15.23
C VAL A 269 11.34 15.63 14.43
N LEU A 270 11.98 14.46 14.44
CA LEU A 270 13.19 14.20 13.65
C LEU A 270 12.91 14.23 12.13
N ALA A 271 11.78 13.66 11.70
CA ALA A 271 11.34 13.69 10.30
C ALA A 271 11.13 15.13 9.79
N ALA A 272 10.45 15.96 10.57
CA ALA A 272 10.26 17.38 10.28
C ALA A 272 11.57 18.19 10.31
N GLU A 273 12.48 17.90 11.25
CA GLU A 273 13.79 18.58 11.35
C GLU A 273 14.68 18.32 10.12
N LEU A 274 14.58 17.13 9.53
CA LEU A 274 15.44 16.69 8.42
C LEU A 274 14.77 16.71 7.04
N ASP A 275 13.46 17.03 6.95
CA ASP A 275 12.67 17.01 5.71
C ASP A 275 12.67 15.63 5.03
N VAL A 276 12.41 14.58 5.82
CA VAL A 276 12.22 13.19 5.36
C VAL A 276 10.84 12.67 5.79
N PRO A 277 10.26 11.68 5.08
CA PRO A 277 9.00 11.08 5.51
C PRO A 277 9.19 10.21 6.76
N LEU A 278 8.16 10.23 7.61
CA LEU A 278 7.89 9.23 8.63
C LEU A 278 6.88 8.22 8.08
N CYS A 279 7.37 7.06 7.67
CA CYS A 279 6.58 5.90 7.24
C CYS A 279 6.11 5.11 8.46
N VAL A 280 4.81 4.77 8.52
CA VAL A 280 4.24 4.08 9.69
C VAL A 280 3.26 2.98 9.30
N HIS A 281 3.59 1.75 9.70
CA HIS A 281 2.66 0.64 9.87
C HIS A 281 1.76 0.95 11.06
N ALA A 282 0.53 1.42 10.78
CA ALA A 282 -0.34 2.01 11.79
C ALA A 282 -0.62 1.07 12.99
N ARG A 283 -0.76 1.64 14.19
CA ARG A 283 -0.82 0.94 15.49
C ARG A 283 -1.89 -0.17 15.58
N TYR A 284 -2.97 -0.06 14.81
CA TYR A 284 -4.09 -0.99 14.82
C TYR A 284 -4.52 -1.36 13.39
N SER A 285 -4.65 -2.66 13.12
CA SER A 285 -5.29 -3.21 11.91
C SER A 285 -6.74 -3.66 12.09
N ASP A 286 -7.26 -3.67 13.33
CA ASP A 286 -8.61 -4.11 13.66
C ASP A 286 -9.54 -2.96 14.13
N ASN A 287 -10.82 -3.28 14.34
CA ASN A 287 -11.88 -2.33 14.68
C ASN A 287 -12.48 -2.59 16.08
N ILE A 288 -11.71 -3.20 16.99
CA ILE A 288 -12.17 -3.53 18.36
C ILE A 288 -11.24 -2.92 19.43
N ALA A 289 -11.22 -3.49 20.64
CA ALA A 289 -10.31 -3.09 21.71
C ALA A 289 -8.94 -3.82 21.54
N PRO A 290 -7.80 -3.17 21.82
CA PRO A 290 -7.64 -1.95 22.62
C PRO A 290 -7.82 -0.62 21.88
N GLY A 291 -7.84 -0.61 20.54
CA GLY A 291 -8.04 0.58 19.73
C GLY A 291 -8.23 0.25 18.26
N THR A 292 -8.86 1.17 17.53
CA THR A 292 -9.35 0.94 16.17
C THR A 292 -8.44 1.53 15.08
N ASN A 293 -8.54 0.98 13.87
CA ASN A 293 -8.00 1.54 12.62
C ASN A 293 -8.12 3.09 12.57
N LEU A 294 -9.32 3.64 12.79
CA LEU A 294 -9.56 5.09 12.73
C LEU A 294 -8.90 5.89 13.88
N GLN A 295 -8.61 5.26 15.02
CA GLN A 295 -7.81 5.87 16.08
C GLN A 295 -6.33 5.87 15.74
N ALA A 296 -5.81 4.83 15.08
CA ALA A 296 -4.44 4.81 14.58
C ALA A 296 -4.22 5.89 13.50
N ILE A 297 -5.16 6.06 12.55
CA ILE A 297 -5.12 7.19 11.61
C ILE A 297 -5.17 8.54 12.35
N GLY A 298 -5.99 8.65 13.41
CA GLY A 298 -6.04 9.85 14.25
C GLY A 298 -4.71 10.19 14.95
N GLU A 299 -3.98 9.18 15.42
CA GLU A 299 -2.64 9.33 16.00
C GLU A 299 -1.63 9.85 14.97
N LEU A 300 -1.66 9.32 13.73
CA LEU A 300 -0.79 9.76 12.64
C LEU A 300 -1.09 11.19 12.17
N VAL A 301 -2.38 11.54 12.05
CA VAL A 301 -2.83 12.91 11.76
C VAL A 301 -2.43 13.87 12.89
N GLN A 302 -2.45 13.43 14.16
CA GLN A 302 -1.97 14.24 15.28
C GLN A 302 -0.45 14.47 15.22
N ALA A 303 0.34 13.42 14.95
CA ALA A 303 1.78 13.53 14.79
C ALA A 303 2.18 14.50 13.67
N ALA A 304 1.50 14.44 12.50
CA ALA A 304 1.68 15.40 11.42
C ALA A 304 1.32 16.84 11.85
N ARG A 305 0.17 17.03 12.53
CA ARG A 305 -0.32 18.35 12.97
C ARG A 305 0.55 19.01 14.04
N GLU A 306 1.15 18.25 14.95
CA GLU A 306 1.98 18.78 16.03
C GLU A 306 3.43 19.08 15.61
N THR A 307 3.93 18.45 14.54
CA THR A 307 5.35 18.55 14.13
C THR A 307 5.58 19.20 12.77
N GLY A 308 4.60 19.17 11.87
CA GLY A 308 4.78 19.52 10.46
C GLY A 308 5.48 18.44 9.63
N ALA A 309 5.71 17.24 10.19
CA ALA A 309 6.33 16.13 9.47
C ALA A 309 5.50 15.66 8.29
N HIS A 310 6.16 15.17 7.24
CA HIS A 310 5.49 14.37 6.21
C HIS A 310 5.23 12.97 6.75
N VAL A 311 3.96 12.58 6.95
CA VAL A 311 3.59 11.25 7.45
C VAL A 311 3.06 10.38 6.32
N HIS A 312 3.61 9.18 6.19
CA HIS A 312 3.22 8.19 5.18
C HIS A 312 2.58 6.97 5.85
N VAL A 313 1.29 6.76 5.59
CA VAL A 313 0.53 5.60 6.10
C VAL A 313 0.77 4.40 5.19
N GLU A 314 1.51 3.42 5.69
CA GLU A 314 1.87 2.25 4.88
C GLU A 314 0.68 1.32 4.68
N HIS A 315 0.62 0.65 3.51
CA HIS A 315 -0.31 -0.44 3.16
C HIS A 315 -1.70 -0.34 3.83
N ILE A 316 -2.41 0.76 3.57
CA ILE A 316 -3.59 1.18 4.33
C ILE A 316 -4.74 0.16 4.31
N ASN A 317 -4.81 -0.66 3.26
CA ASN A 317 -5.73 -1.79 3.10
C ASN A 317 -5.53 -2.92 4.14
N SER A 318 -4.40 -2.93 4.85
CA SER A 318 -4.12 -3.82 5.98
C SER A 318 -3.88 -3.13 7.32
N THR A 319 -3.73 -1.80 7.38
CA THR A 319 -3.48 -1.05 8.62
C THR A 319 -4.10 0.33 8.59
N GLY A 320 -4.90 0.69 9.58
CA GLY A 320 -5.57 2.00 9.64
C GLY A 320 -6.80 2.17 8.74
N GLY A 321 -6.98 1.34 7.70
CA GLY A 321 -8.14 1.41 6.80
C GLY A 321 -9.06 0.18 6.74
N THR A 322 -8.63 -1.00 7.21
CA THR A 322 -9.33 -2.28 6.96
C THR A 322 -10.80 -2.27 7.42
N GLY A 323 -11.74 -2.38 6.48
CA GLY A 323 -13.19 -2.41 6.74
C GLY A 323 -13.82 -1.05 7.11
N VAL A 324 -13.03 0.03 7.10
CA VAL A 324 -13.42 1.42 7.42
C VAL A 324 -12.75 2.42 6.45
N MET A 325 -12.51 1.95 5.22
CA MET A 325 -11.59 2.59 4.28
C MET A 325 -12.04 3.99 3.84
N ALA A 326 -13.34 4.20 3.67
CA ALA A 326 -13.88 5.51 3.31
C ALA A 326 -13.65 6.55 4.41
N GLU A 327 -13.87 6.16 5.67
CA GLU A 327 -13.64 7.02 6.84
C GLU A 327 -12.14 7.23 7.14
N ALA A 328 -11.30 6.24 6.82
CA ALA A 328 -9.85 6.34 6.95
C ALA A 328 -9.25 7.31 5.92
N LEU A 329 -9.62 7.15 4.63
CA LEU A 329 -9.20 8.05 3.56
C LEU A 329 -9.77 9.46 3.76
N GLY A 330 -11.03 9.59 4.20
CA GLY A 330 -11.64 10.87 4.53
C GLY A 330 -10.83 11.65 5.57
N ARG A 331 -10.40 11.00 6.66
CA ARG A 331 -9.55 11.64 7.69
C ARG A 331 -8.18 12.10 7.17
N ILE A 332 -7.62 11.39 6.19
CA ILE A 332 -6.34 11.79 5.57
C ILE A 332 -6.58 12.94 4.57
N SER A 333 -7.70 12.93 3.83
CA SER A 333 -8.12 14.06 2.98
C SER A 333 -8.36 15.33 3.78
N ASP A 334 -9.16 15.26 4.86
CA ASP A 334 -9.41 16.38 5.78
C ASP A 334 -8.09 16.97 6.32
N ALA A 335 -7.12 16.11 6.64
CA ALA A 335 -5.79 16.51 7.10
C ALA A 335 -4.96 17.20 6.00
N ILE A 336 -5.04 16.73 4.76
CA ILE A 336 -4.36 17.35 3.60
C ILE A 336 -5.01 18.70 3.26
N ASP A 337 -6.34 18.80 3.35
CA ASP A 337 -7.10 20.06 3.15
C ASP A 337 -6.85 21.08 4.29
N GLU A 338 -6.53 20.63 5.50
CA GLU A 338 -5.95 21.46 6.58
C GLU A 338 -4.51 21.94 6.27
N GLY A 339 -3.86 21.39 5.24
CA GLY A 339 -2.49 21.72 4.83
C GLY A 339 -1.40 20.82 5.43
N LEU A 340 -1.76 19.66 6.01
CA LEU A 340 -0.79 18.71 6.56
C LEU A 340 -0.18 17.85 5.46
N SER A 341 1.13 17.59 5.55
CA SER A 341 1.84 16.73 4.59
C SER A 341 1.57 15.26 4.92
N MET A 342 0.60 14.65 4.25
CA MET A 342 0.27 13.23 4.41
C MET A 342 0.14 12.50 3.08
N THR A 343 0.49 11.21 3.09
CA THR A 343 0.32 10.27 1.97
C THR A 343 0.02 8.88 2.51
N ALA A 344 -0.38 7.95 1.64
CA ALA A 344 -0.46 6.53 1.99
C ALA A 344 0.04 5.64 0.85
N CYS A 345 0.07 4.32 1.05
CA CYS A 345 0.17 3.36 -0.07
C CYS A 345 -0.74 2.13 0.11
N VAL A 346 -0.92 1.38 -0.98
CA VAL A 346 -1.79 0.19 -1.08
C VAL A 346 -1.14 -0.88 -1.95
N TYR A 347 -1.38 -2.16 -1.63
CA TYR A 347 -1.14 -3.29 -2.54
C TYR A 347 -2.46 -3.86 -3.11
N PRO A 348 -2.51 -4.30 -4.38
CA PRO A 348 -3.76 -4.55 -5.12
C PRO A 348 -4.45 -5.92 -4.83
N TYR A 349 -4.37 -6.40 -3.58
CA TYR A 349 -4.88 -7.72 -3.18
C TYR A 349 -5.90 -7.62 -2.04
N GLU A 350 -7.01 -8.33 -2.22
CA GLU A 350 -8.19 -8.38 -1.34
C GLU A 350 -7.97 -9.33 -0.12
N PHE A 351 -6.71 -9.51 0.31
CA PHE A 351 -6.28 -10.34 1.44
C PHE A 351 -4.86 -10.00 1.89
N TRP A 352 -4.51 -10.36 3.13
CA TRP A 352 -3.16 -10.25 3.70
C TRP A 352 -2.62 -11.64 4.09
N ALA A 353 -1.32 -11.79 4.30
CA ALA A 353 -0.73 -13.01 4.86
C ALA A 353 0.36 -12.74 5.90
N THR A 354 0.43 -13.60 6.92
CA THR A 354 1.53 -13.61 7.90
C THR A 354 1.63 -14.99 8.57
N TYR A 355 2.58 -15.16 9.48
CA TYR A 355 2.81 -16.41 10.20
C TYR A 355 1.77 -16.64 11.29
N LEU A 356 1.26 -17.87 11.41
CA LEU A 356 0.14 -18.22 12.31
C LEU A 356 0.38 -17.98 13.81
N LYS A 357 1.63 -17.81 14.27
CA LYS A 357 1.96 -17.48 15.68
C LYS A 357 2.16 -15.97 15.94
N SER A 358 1.93 -15.12 14.94
CA SER A 358 1.95 -13.66 15.10
C SER A 358 0.74 -13.15 15.92
N ALA A 359 0.86 -11.94 16.49
CA ALA A 359 -0.24 -11.30 17.23
C ALA A 359 -1.51 -11.09 16.39
N ARG A 360 -1.35 -10.98 15.06
CA ARG A 360 -2.44 -10.84 14.08
C ARG A 360 -3.36 -12.06 14.03
N TYR A 361 -2.86 -13.24 14.40
CA TYR A 361 -3.65 -14.47 14.54
C TYR A 361 -4.15 -14.76 15.97
N GLN A 362 -4.07 -13.79 16.88
CA GLN A 362 -4.78 -13.84 18.17
C GLN A 362 -6.19 -13.29 17.99
N ASP A 363 -7.21 -14.07 18.37
CA ASP A 363 -8.64 -13.73 18.33
C ASP A 363 -9.15 -13.26 16.94
N TRP A 364 -8.49 -13.74 15.89
CA TRP A 364 -8.70 -13.41 14.47
C TRP A 364 -10.16 -13.57 13.97
N GLN A 365 -10.91 -14.52 14.53
CA GLN A 365 -12.32 -14.72 14.18
C GLN A 365 -13.22 -13.55 14.65
N GLU A 366 -12.88 -12.93 15.78
CA GLU A 366 -13.62 -11.78 16.33
C GLU A 366 -13.13 -10.47 15.71
N LYS A 367 -11.81 -10.29 15.60
CA LYS A 367 -11.19 -9.10 14.99
C LYS A 367 -11.62 -8.85 13.54
N TYR A 368 -11.70 -9.91 12.74
CA TYR A 368 -11.89 -9.80 11.29
C TYR A 368 -13.20 -10.46 10.79
N GLY A 369 -14.00 -11.06 11.68
CA GLY A 369 -15.31 -11.64 11.33
C GLY A 369 -15.26 -12.93 10.48
N ILE A 370 -14.08 -13.52 10.30
CA ILE A 370 -13.82 -14.67 9.41
C ILE A 370 -13.80 -16.03 10.13
N SER A 371 -13.72 -17.11 9.36
CA SER A 371 -13.64 -18.50 9.83
C SER A 371 -12.52 -19.27 9.12
N TYR A 372 -12.32 -20.55 9.48
CA TYR A 372 -11.22 -21.36 8.93
C TYR A 372 -11.24 -21.47 7.40
N GLY A 373 -12.44 -21.45 6.79
CA GLY A 373 -12.63 -21.48 5.33
C GLY A 373 -12.13 -20.23 4.60
N ASP A 374 -11.83 -19.16 5.33
CA ASP A 374 -11.31 -17.89 4.80
C ASP A 374 -9.78 -17.79 4.96
N LEU A 375 -9.16 -18.84 5.52
CA LEU A 375 -7.70 -18.97 5.66
C LEU A 375 -7.13 -19.96 4.64
N GLN A 376 -5.95 -19.67 4.11
CA GLN A 376 -5.24 -20.56 3.18
C GLN A 376 -3.73 -20.50 3.40
N VAL A 377 -3.08 -21.65 3.58
CA VAL A 377 -1.62 -21.72 3.70
C VAL A 377 -1.00 -21.43 2.34
N ALA A 378 0.00 -20.55 2.30
CA ALA A 378 0.71 -20.22 1.05
C ALA A 378 1.36 -21.47 0.45
N GLY A 379 1.39 -21.57 -0.89
CA GLY A 379 1.86 -22.77 -1.59
C GLY A 379 0.88 -23.95 -1.55
N THR A 380 -0.39 -23.75 -1.16
CA THR A 380 -1.43 -24.80 -1.14
C THR A 380 -2.71 -24.35 -1.84
N SER A 381 -3.49 -25.30 -2.37
CA SER A 381 -4.72 -25.02 -3.15
C SER A 381 -6.01 -25.01 -2.32
N GLN A 382 -5.94 -25.34 -1.04
CA GLN A 382 -7.13 -25.60 -0.20
C GLN A 382 -7.26 -24.58 0.92
N ARG A 383 -8.50 -24.17 1.18
CA ARG A 383 -8.85 -23.44 2.40
C ARG A 383 -8.66 -24.33 3.63
N LEU A 384 -8.37 -23.73 4.78
CA LEU A 384 -8.27 -24.45 6.04
C LEU A 384 -9.65 -24.89 6.55
N THR A 385 -9.60 -25.86 7.46
CA THR A 385 -10.70 -26.33 8.29
C THR A 385 -10.23 -26.31 9.74
N GLU A 386 -11.14 -26.38 10.70
CA GLU A 386 -10.81 -26.55 12.12
C GLU A 386 -9.82 -27.71 12.34
N GLN A 387 -10.00 -28.82 11.61
CA GLN A 387 -9.13 -30.01 11.68
C GLN A 387 -7.72 -29.79 11.10
N THR A 388 -7.56 -28.95 10.07
CA THR A 388 -6.25 -28.69 9.43
C THR A 388 -5.53 -27.48 10.02
N PHE A 389 -6.24 -26.59 10.71
CA PHE A 389 -5.67 -25.40 11.35
C PHE A 389 -4.62 -25.77 12.41
N ASP A 390 -4.91 -26.73 13.31
CA ASP A 390 -3.97 -27.18 14.35
C ASP A 390 -2.59 -27.57 13.80
N ALA A 391 -2.56 -28.23 12.62
CA ALA A 391 -1.32 -28.64 11.97
C ALA A 391 -0.56 -27.45 11.37
N ALA A 392 -1.27 -26.53 10.69
CA ALA A 392 -0.68 -25.30 10.15
C ALA A 392 -0.15 -24.39 11.28
N TYR A 393 -0.91 -24.26 12.37
CA TYR A 393 -0.54 -23.48 13.55
C TYR A 393 0.66 -24.08 14.27
N ALA A 394 0.70 -25.41 14.47
CA ALA A 394 1.85 -26.09 15.05
C ALA A 394 3.14 -25.82 14.24
N ASN A 395 3.05 -25.93 12.91
CA ASN A 395 4.14 -25.68 11.96
C ASN A 395 4.53 -24.19 11.84
N ASN A 396 3.73 -23.26 12.37
CA ASN A 396 3.83 -21.81 12.09
C ASN A 396 3.79 -21.48 10.59
N SER A 397 2.87 -22.08 9.83
CA SER A 397 2.77 -21.85 8.39
C SER A 397 2.42 -20.40 8.06
N LEU A 398 3.06 -19.83 7.03
CA LEU A 398 2.61 -18.59 6.41
C LEU A 398 1.20 -18.82 5.84
N THR A 399 0.24 -18.01 6.29
CA THR A 399 -1.17 -18.19 5.98
C THR A 399 -1.75 -16.86 5.53
N ALA A 400 -2.53 -16.90 4.47
CA ALA A 400 -3.35 -15.80 4.02
C ALA A 400 -4.70 -15.79 4.74
N ALA A 401 -5.20 -14.61 5.08
CA ALA A 401 -6.54 -14.38 5.60
C ALA A 401 -7.32 -13.48 4.64
N PHE A 402 -8.40 -14.02 4.09
CA PHE A 402 -9.26 -13.34 3.10
C PHE A 402 -10.27 -12.46 3.84
N ALA A 403 -9.73 -11.39 4.44
CA ALA A 403 -10.36 -10.55 5.44
C ALA A 403 -10.62 -9.10 4.99
N MET A 404 -10.47 -8.81 3.68
CA MET A 404 -10.73 -7.50 3.10
C MET A 404 -11.94 -7.55 2.16
N SER A 405 -12.60 -6.40 1.99
CA SER A 405 -13.52 -6.13 0.91
C SER A 405 -12.78 -5.62 -0.34
N PRO A 406 -13.38 -5.69 -1.56
CA PRO A 406 -12.81 -5.03 -2.73
C PRO A 406 -12.67 -3.51 -2.56
N THR A 407 -13.58 -2.89 -1.80
CA THR A 407 -13.54 -1.47 -1.44
C THR A 407 -12.34 -1.07 -0.58
N ASP A 408 -11.73 -1.99 0.17
CA ASP A 408 -10.47 -1.75 0.88
C ASP A 408 -9.27 -1.62 -0.09
N VAL A 409 -9.43 -1.95 -1.38
CA VAL A 409 -8.40 -1.81 -2.41
C VAL A 409 -8.78 -0.77 -3.46
N GLU A 410 -10.05 -0.71 -3.87
CA GLU A 410 -10.52 0.19 -4.93
C GLU A 410 -10.51 1.67 -4.51
N LEU A 411 -11.02 1.99 -3.31
CA LEU A 411 -11.04 3.37 -2.79
C LEU A 411 -9.62 3.96 -2.62
N PRO A 412 -8.63 3.26 -2.02
CA PRO A 412 -7.27 3.78 -1.95
C PRO A 412 -6.58 3.85 -3.32
N LEU A 413 -6.88 2.94 -4.27
CA LEU A 413 -6.37 3.11 -5.65
C LEU A 413 -6.90 4.41 -6.30
N GLN A 414 -8.11 4.87 -5.94
CA GLN A 414 -8.73 6.09 -6.46
C GLN A 414 -8.26 7.39 -5.78
N ALA A 415 -7.84 7.36 -4.51
CA ALA A 415 -7.45 8.58 -3.78
C ALA A 415 -6.07 9.12 -4.19
N ASP A 416 -5.97 10.40 -4.55
CA ASP A 416 -4.76 11.01 -5.15
C ASP A 416 -3.47 10.85 -4.32
N PHE A 417 -3.57 10.95 -3.00
CA PHE A 417 -2.45 10.89 -2.06
C PHE A 417 -1.94 9.46 -1.77
N VAL A 418 -2.49 8.45 -2.45
CA VAL A 418 -2.19 7.03 -2.20
C VAL A 418 -1.41 6.40 -3.37
N MET A 419 -0.21 5.94 -3.06
CA MET A 419 0.72 5.27 -3.99
C MET A 419 0.53 3.75 -4.04
N VAL A 420 1.11 3.11 -5.06
CA VAL A 420 1.24 1.65 -5.09
C VAL A 420 2.53 1.26 -4.36
N GLY A 421 2.41 0.41 -3.34
CA GLY A 421 3.54 -0.14 -2.59
C GLY A 421 3.26 -1.61 -2.27
N SER A 422 4.19 -2.51 -2.60
CA SER A 422 3.85 -3.93 -2.68
C SER A 422 3.67 -4.64 -1.33
N ASP A 423 4.25 -4.14 -0.24
CA ASP A 423 4.42 -4.87 1.04
C ASP A 423 5.08 -6.25 0.79
N ALA A 424 6.10 -6.27 -0.09
CA ALA A 424 6.71 -7.52 -0.50
C ALA A 424 7.66 -8.07 0.56
N ILE A 425 7.51 -9.35 0.85
CA ILE A 425 8.57 -10.22 1.36
C ILE A 425 8.77 -11.30 0.31
N LEU A 426 10.00 -11.50 -0.17
CA LEU A 426 10.28 -12.40 -1.28
C LEU A 426 11.57 -13.21 -1.04
N ASP A 427 11.41 -14.39 -0.43
CA ASP A 427 12.49 -15.31 -0.15
C ASP A 427 12.58 -16.51 -1.13
N ARG A 428 13.72 -17.19 -1.08
CA ARG A 428 14.05 -18.37 -1.92
C ARG A 428 13.27 -19.65 -1.56
N SER A 429 12.46 -19.66 -0.51
CA SER A 429 11.55 -20.78 -0.23
C SER A 429 10.32 -20.78 -1.14
N HIS A 430 10.10 -19.68 -1.86
CA HIS A 430 8.92 -19.39 -2.68
C HIS A 430 7.61 -19.29 -1.89
N ASN A 431 7.64 -19.43 -0.56
CA ASN A 431 6.47 -19.39 0.31
C ASN A 431 6.13 -17.94 0.70
N ASN A 432 5.65 -17.16 -0.27
CA ASN A 432 5.43 -15.71 -0.16
C ASN A 432 3.96 -15.34 -0.44
N HIS A 433 3.60 -14.06 -0.29
CA HIS A 433 2.31 -13.52 -0.76
C HIS A 433 2.42 -13.12 -2.25
N PRO A 434 1.39 -13.33 -3.11
CA PRO A 434 1.50 -13.02 -4.54
C PRO A 434 1.81 -11.55 -4.88
N ARG A 435 1.46 -10.60 -3.99
CA ARG A 435 1.88 -9.18 -4.05
C ARG A 435 3.39 -8.98 -4.21
N SER A 436 4.20 -9.94 -3.78
CA SER A 436 5.66 -9.86 -3.90
C SER A 436 6.17 -9.93 -5.35
N THR A 437 5.41 -10.53 -6.26
CA THR A 437 5.85 -10.90 -7.63
C THR A 437 4.92 -10.41 -8.75
N GLY A 438 3.78 -9.79 -8.40
CA GLY A 438 2.79 -9.26 -9.34
C GLY A 438 1.97 -8.11 -8.77
N CYS A 439 2.62 -7.11 -8.18
CA CYS A 439 1.95 -5.92 -7.68
C CYS A 439 1.54 -4.99 -8.84
N PHE A 440 2.51 -4.55 -9.64
CA PHE A 440 2.31 -3.45 -10.59
C PHE A 440 1.55 -3.93 -11.83
N SER A 441 1.89 -5.12 -12.36
CA SER A 441 1.14 -5.72 -13.46
C SER A 441 -0.32 -6.05 -13.08
N ARG A 442 -0.60 -6.25 -11.78
CA ARG A 442 -1.98 -6.40 -11.29
C ARG A 442 -2.76 -5.09 -11.28
N VAL A 443 -2.14 -3.97 -10.91
CA VAL A 443 -2.80 -2.65 -11.04
C VAL A 443 -3.15 -2.41 -12.52
N LEU A 444 -2.18 -2.55 -13.41
CA LEU A 444 -2.35 -2.32 -14.85
C LEU A 444 -3.35 -3.29 -15.50
N GLY A 445 -3.28 -4.58 -15.16
CA GLY A 445 -4.17 -5.59 -15.71
C GLY A 445 -5.59 -5.58 -15.11
N ARG A 446 -5.68 -5.74 -13.78
CA ARG A 446 -6.96 -5.93 -13.09
C ARG A 446 -7.68 -4.62 -12.81
N TYR A 447 -6.98 -3.57 -12.39
CA TYR A 447 -7.64 -2.35 -11.88
C TYR A 447 -7.75 -1.24 -12.92
N VAL A 448 -6.79 -1.13 -13.85
CA VAL A 448 -6.90 -0.27 -15.03
C VAL A 448 -7.73 -0.96 -16.13
N ARG A 449 -7.20 -2.00 -16.79
CA ARG A 449 -7.86 -2.61 -17.98
C ARG A 449 -9.17 -3.33 -17.67
N GLU A 450 -9.25 -4.14 -16.62
CA GLU A 450 -10.39 -5.08 -16.43
C GLU A 450 -11.52 -4.54 -15.56
N ARG A 451 -11.26 -3.62 -14.64
CA ARG A 451 -12.25 -3.04 -13.72
C ARG A 451 -12.48 -1.54 -13.90
N GLU A 452 -11.64 -0.84 -14.66
CA GLU A 452 -11.75 0.62 -14.91
C GLU A 452 -11.85 1.45 -13.59
N VAL A 453 -11.16 1.01 -12.53
CA VAL A 453 -11.17 1.63 -11.19
C VAL A 453 -10.37 2.93 -11.17
N VAL A 454 -9.31 2.98 -11.98
CA VAL A 454 -8.34 4.07 -12.12
C VAL A 454 -7.79 4.02 -13.53
N ASP A 455 -7.54 5.18 -14.17
CA ASP A 455 -7.02 5.27 -15.52
C ASP A 455 -5.50 4.93 -15.60
N LEU A 456 -4.97 4.85 -16.82
CA LEU A 456 -3.58 4.43 -17.03
C LEU A 456 -2.54 5.50 -16.60
N PRO A 457 -2.60 6.77 -17.03
CA PRO A 457 -1.75 7.83 -16.48
C PRO A 457 -1.75 7.94 -14.96
N THR A 458 -2.92 7.88 -14.31
CA THR A 458 -3.05 7.96 -12.84
C THR A 458 -2.45 6.74 -12.16
N ALA A 459 -2.71 5.53 -12.68
CA ALA A 459 -2.07 4.31 -12.15
C ALA A 459 -0.54 4.37 -12.28
N LEU A 460 -0.03 4.78 -13.45
CA LEU A 460 1.41 4.98 -13.66
C LEU A 460 1.97 6.05 -12.70
N SER A 461 1.24 7.14 -12.46
CA SER A 461 1.64 8.21 -11.52
C SER A 461 1.92 7.67 -10.11
N LYS A 462 1.00 6.84 -9.62
CA LYS A 462 1.02 6.18 -8.30
C LYS A 462 2.15 5.17 -8.13
N MET A 463 2.80 4.73 -9.22
CA MET A 463 3.94 3.80 -9.21
C MET A 463 5.23 4.37 -9.82
N THR A 464 5.28 5.65 -10.18
CA THR A 464 6.47 6.31 -10.77
C THR A 464 6.77 7.65 -10.09
N ILE A 465 6.07 8.71 -10.48
CA ILE A 465 6.37 10.07 -10.03
C ILE A 465 5.96 10.34 -8.58
N GLN A 466 4.89 9.71 -8.07
CA GLN A 466 4.49 9.90 -6.68
C GLN A 466 5.54 9.32 -5.69
N PRO A 467 5.99 8.05 -5.81
CA PRO A 467 7.11 7.54 -5.00
C PRO A 467 8.40 8.37 -5.12
N ALA A 468 8.71 8.89 -6.31
CA ALA A 468 9.85 9.77 -6.50
C ALA A 468 9.69 11.10 -5.73
N ARG A 469 8.54 11.78 -5.89
CA ARG A 469 8.22 13.06 -5.21
C ARG A 469 8.19 12.96 -3.68
N LEU A 470 7.87 11.79 -3.12
CA LEU A 470 7.94 11.54 -1.67
C LEU A 470 9.36 11.68 -1.10
N LEU A 471 10.38 11.35 -1.90
CA LEU A 471 11.77 11.19 -1.43
C LEU A 471 12.77 12.14 -2.11
N GLU A 472 12.45 12.72 -3.27
CA GLU A 472 13.39 13.51 -4.08
C GLU A 472 13.94 14.76 -3.38
N ARG A 473 13.28 15.23 -2.31
CA ARG A 473 13.81 16.33 -1.47
C ARG A 473 15.16 15.98 -0.89
N ARG A 474 15.32 14.74 -0.40
CA ARG A 474 16.53 14.25 0.28
C ARG A 474 17.28 13.15 -0.43
N CYS A 475 16.71 12.51 -1.44
CA CYS A 475 17.41 11.56 -2.30
C CYS A 475 17.63 12.19 -3.70
N PRO A 476 18.83 12.71 -4.01
CA PRO A 476 19.09 13.42 -5.27
C PRO A 476 18.85 12.59 -6.54
N ASP A 477 19.12 11.29 -6.51
CA ASP A 477 18.86 10.39 -7.65
C ASP A 477 17.38 10.37 -8.04
N LEU A 478 16.47 10.37 -7.05
CA LEU A 478 15.03 10.32 -7.30
C LEU A 478 14.48 11.60 -7.96
N ARG A 479 15.24 12.71 -7.97
CA ARG A 479 14.91 13.94 -8.73
C ARG A 479 14.90 13.72 -10.25
N ARG A 480 15.62 12.69 -10.75
CA ARG A 480 15.69 12.34 -12.19
C ARG A 480 15.00 11.00 -12.54
N LYS A 481 14.54 10.24 -11.54
CA LYS A 481 13.81 8.97 -11.69
C LYS A 481 12.29 9.16 -11.55
N GLY A 482 11.52 8.13 -11.92
CA GLY A 482 10.05 8.14 -11.86
C GLY A 482 9.38 9.12 -12.83
N ARG A 483 10.11 9.60 -13.84
CA ARG A 483 9.65 10.55 -14.88
C ARG A 483 10.41 10.31 -16.18
N LEU A 484 9.87 10.77 -17.30
CA LEU A 484 10.58 10.89 -18.58
C LEU A 484 10.79 12.36 -18.93
N GLY A 485 11.83 12.65 -19.70
CA GLY A 485 12.24 14.00 -20.08
C GLY A 485 13.73 14.06 -20.39
N ILE A 486 14.19 15.11 -21.05
CA ILE A 486 15.59 15.25 -21.42
C ILE A 486 16.43 15.46 -20.16
N GLY A 487 17.38 14.56 -19.90
CA GLY A 487 18.15 14.52 -18.66
C GLY A 487 17.50 13.71 -17.53
N ALA A 488 16.36 13.05 -17.74
CA ALA A 488 15.90 12.01 -16.82
C ALA A 488 16.87 10.80 -16.84
N ASP A 489 16.96 10.08 -15.73
CA ASP A 489 17.65 8.79 -15.69
C ASP A 489 16.82 7.79 -16.51
N ALA A 490 17.48 7.04 -17.40
CA ALA A 490 16.83 6.13 -18.35
C ALA A 490 16.45 4.79 -17.71
N ASP A 491 15.63 4.86 -16.65
CA ASP A 491 14.90 3.75 -16.08
C ASP A 491 13.51 3.72 -16.72
N ILE A 492 13.25 2.72 -17.57
CA ILE A 492 12.08 2.72 -18.47
C ILE A 492 11.45 1.32 -18.49
N THR A 493 10.12 1.26 -18.33
CA THR A 493 9.35 0.01 -18.46
C THR A 493 8.44 0.11 -19.68
N VAL A 494 8.56 -0.88 -20.57
CA VAL A 494 7.77 -1.04 -21.80
C VAL A 494 6.89 -2.27 -21.66
N PHE A 495 5.59 -2.12 -21.86
CA PHE A 495 4.62 -3.20 -21.66
C PHE A 495 3.47 -3.17 -22.66
N ASP A 496 2.88 -4.34 -22.91
CA ASP A 496 1.66 -4.50 -23.67
C ASP A 496 0.44 -4.24 -22.77
N PRO A 497 -0.32 -3.14 -22.97
CA PRO A 497 -1.50 -2.85 -22.16
C PRO A 497 -2.61 -3.90 -22.30
N ALA A 498 -2.66 -4.64 -23.43
CA ALA A 498 -3.67 -5.65 -23.67
C ALA A 498 -3.40 -6.98 -22.92
N THR A 499 -2.15 -7.28 -22.58
CA THR A 499 -1.76 -8.55 -21.91
C THR A 499 -1.08 -8.40 -20.55
N VAL A 500 -0.73 -7.19 -20.11
CA VAL A 500 -0.13 -6.96 -18.78
C VAL A 500 -1.03 -7.49 -17.65
N THR A 501 -0.51 -8.40 -16.82
CA THR A 501 -1.25 -8.99 -15.68
C THR A 501 -0.34 -9.76 -14.72
N ASP A 502 -0.77 -9.92 -13.48
CA ASP A 502 -0.13 -10.85 -12.53
C ASP A 502 -0.54 -12.31 -12.79
N ARG A 503 0.40 -13.24 -12.60
CA ARG A 503 0.12 -14.69 -12.62
C ARG A 503 0.13 -15.33 -11.23
N SER A 504 0.74 -14.68 -10.25
CA SER A 504 0.92 -15.24 -8.91
C SER A 504 -0.39 -15.35 -8.14
N THR A 505 -0.59 -16.49 -7.51
CA THR A 505 -1.74 -16.79 -6.64
C THR A 505 -1.24 -17.25 -5.28
N ILE A 506 -2.09 -17.30 -4.25
CA ILE A 506 -1.70 -17.85 -2.95
C ILE A 506 -1.29 -19.34 -3.02
N GLU A 507 -1.76 -20.07 -4.04
CA GLU A 507 -1.34 -21.45 -4.33
C GLU A 507 0.02 -21.50 -5.04
N ASN A 508 0.28 -20.57 -5.96
CA ASN A 508 1.53 -20.48 -6.73
C ASN A 508 2.08 -19.03 -6.71
N PRO A 509 2.67 -18.57 -5.60
CA PRO A 509 2.97 -17.14 -5.36
C PRO A 509 4.33 -16.65 -5.88
N ALA A 510 5.15 -17.55 -6.43
CA ALA A 510 6.44 -17.24 -7.05
C ALA A 510 6.37 -17.42 -8.58
N GLN A 511 5.36 -16.81 -9.21
CA GLN A 511 5.26 -16.67 -10.66
C GLN A 511 5.53 -15.23 -11.06
N GLU A 512 6.33 -15.04 -12.10
CA GLU A 512 6.58 -13.72 -12.68
C GLU A 512 5.32 -13.23 -13.42
N SER A 513 5.10 -11.92 -13.49
CA SER A 513 4.04 -11.31 -14.30
C SER A 513 4.18 -11.61 -15.80
N THR A 514 3.19 -11.20 -16.60
CA THR A 514 3.24 -11.23 -18.07
C THR A 514 2.84 -9.89 -18.65
N GLY A 515 3.22 -9.65 -19.91
CA GLY A 515 2.90 -8.42 -20.66
C GLY A 515 3.92 -7.29 -20.51
N ILE A 516 4.72 -7.27 -19.44
CA ILE A 516 6.00 -6.54 -19.44
C ILE A 516 6.86 -7.09 -20.58
N GLN A 517 7.33 -6.22 -21.48
CA GLN A 517 8.10 -6.58 -22.67
C GLN A 517 9.58 -6.23 -22.50
N TRP A 518 9.88 -5.02 -22.05
CA TRP A 518 11.24 -4.56 -21.80
C TRP A 518 11.32 -3.79 -20.49
N VAL A 519 12.42 -3.98 -19.76
CA VAL A 519 12.80 -3.08 -18.67
C VAL A 519 14.23 -2.62 -18.88
N VAL A 520 14.42 -1.31 -18.81
CA VAL A 520 15.69 -0.61 -18.93
C VAL A 520 16.05 -0.05 -17.56
N VAL A 521 17.28 -0.23 -17.12
CA VAL A 521 17.82 0.33 -15.86
C VAL A 521 19.14 1.01 -16.20
N GLU A 522 19.30 2.28 -15.80
CA GLU A 522 20.45 3.13 -16.15
C GLU A 522 20.79 3.09 -17.66
N GLY A 523 19.76 3.19 -18.51
CA GLY A 523 19.89 3.22 -19.97
C GLY A 523 20.25 1.89 -20.63
N ARG A 524 20.29 0.79 -19.88
CA ARG A 524 20.64 -0.55 -20.37
C ARG A 524 19.47 -1.52 -20.24
N VAL A 525 19.25 -2.34 -21.27
CA VAL A 525 18.26 -3.43 -21.20
C VAL A 525 18.64 -4.39 -20.07
N ALA A 526 17.73 -4.53 -19.11
CA ALA A 526 17.82 -5.43 -17.96
C ALA A 526 16.94 -6.69 -18.15
N LEU A 527 15.81 -6.54 -18.86
CA LEU A 527 14.86 -7.60 -19.22
C LEU A 527 14.36 -7.42 -20.66
N SER A 528 14.20 -8.52 -21.40
CA SER A 528 13.66 -8.58 -22.77
C SER A 528 12.43 -9.53 -22.90
N PRO A 529 11.67 -9.49 -24.02
CA PRO A 529 10.36 -10.17 -24.13
C PRO A 529 10.40 -11.70 -24.10
N ASP A 530 11.56 -12.28 -24.38
CA ASP A 530 11.84 -13.72 -24.28
C ASP A 530 12.18 -14.17 -22.85
N GLY A 531 12.20 -13.24 -21.90
CA GLY A 531 12.60 -13.46 -20.51
C GLY A 531 14.11 -13.47 -20.28
N ALA A 532 14.92 -13.16 -21.29
CA ALA A 532 16.35 -13.01 -21.10
C ALA A 532 16.67 -11.78 -20.22
N ARG A 533 17.75 -11.90 -19.45
CA ARG A 533 18.15 -10.96 -18.39
C ARG A 533 19.60 -10.57 -18.58
N SER A 534 19.93 -9.33 -18.25
CA SER A 534 21.31 -8.84 -18.35
C SER A 534 22.20 -9.52 -17.31
N GLU A 535 23.41 -9.94 -17.72
CA GLU A 535 24.47 -10.31 -16.78
C GLU A 535 25.04 -9.09 -16.04
N ALA A 536 24.81 -7.88 -16.57
CA ALA A 536 25.20 -6.62 -15.95
C ALA A 536 24.12 -6.14 -14.98
N LEU A 537 24.44 -6.17 -13.69
CA LEU A 537 23.62 -5.60 -12.62
C LEU A 537 23.87 -4.09 -12.56
N ASN A 538 22.86 -3.28 -12.91
CA ASN A 538 23.00 -1.82 -13.06
C ASN A 538 22.42 -1.01 -11.88
N GLY A 539 21.83 -1.67 -10.88
CA GLY A 539 21.18 -1.03 -9.75
C GLY A 539 22.16 -0.31 -8.81
N ARG A 540 21.80 0.92 -8.43
CA ARG A 540 22.51 1.74 -7.42
C ARG A 540 21.80 1.77 -6.06
N GLY A 541 22.58 1.99 -4.99
CA GLY A 541 22.11 2.32 -3.66
C GLY A 541 21.65 3.79 -3.57
N LEU A 542 20.34 4.01 -3.65
CA LEU A 542 19.68 5.30 -3.55
C LEU A 542 19.78 5.84 -2.12
N GLN A 543 20.53 6.93 -1.96
CA GLN A 543 20.95 7.46 -0.66
C GLN A 543 20.46 8.89 -0.40
N SER A 544 20.43 9.26 0.87
CA SER A 544 20.13 10.61 1.35
C SER A 544 21.32 11.58 1.16
N ASP A 545 21.03 12.87 0.92
CA ASP A 545 22.02 13.95 0.89
C ASP A 545 22.35 14.54 2.27
N ILE A 546 21.69 14.10 3.35
CA ILE A 546 21.72 14.72 4.69
C ILE A 546 23.13 14.69 5.32
N GLY A 547 23.95 13.69 5.00
CA GLY A 547 25.36 13.62 5.44
C GLY A 547 26.33 14.50 4.65
N THR A 548 25.88 15.10 3.54
CA THR A 548 26.72 15.85 2.57
C THR A 548 26.28 17.29 2.31
N ALA A 549 25.14 17.71 2.87
CA ALA A 549 24.51 19.03 2.69
C ALA A 549 25.00 20.13 3.65
#